data_AF-A0AAE4IN57-F1
#
_entry.id   AF-A0AAE4IN57-F1
#
_cell.length_a   1.000
_cell.length_b   1.000
_cell.length_c   1.000
_cell.angle_alpha   90.00
_cell.angle_beta   90.00
_cell.angle_gamma   90.00
#
_symmetry.space_group_name_H-M   'P 1'
#
loop_
_entity.id
_entity.type
_entity.pdbx_description
1 polymer ?
#
loop_
_entity_poly.entity_id
_entity_poly.type
_entity_poly.pdbx_seq_one_letter_code
_entity_poly.pdbx_strand_id
1 'polypeptide(L)'
;GSERYGIVVSSYAERLKPLAIHVKSTINPVHWFLNNKDDVRSSYFLEDVATEFHVQGLELDWACVTWDADMRIGPNGWKHYNFKGHKWQNIRKEVLQEYQKNAYRVLLTRARQGMVIVVPKGDSNDQTRLPEFYDPIYKMLIESGVKSID
;
A
#
# COMPACT_ATOMS: atom_id res chain seq x y z
N GLY A 1 20.70 -15.10 -9.02
CA GLY A 1 19.39 -14.82 -9.62
C GLY A 1 18.94 -13.45 -9.15
N SER A 2 18.45 -12.59 -10.04
CA SER A 2 17.95 -11.28 -9.62
C SER A 2 16.51 -11.43 -9.14
N GLU A 3 16.32 -11.77 -7.87
CA GLU A 3 14.98 -11.74 -7.25
C GLU A 3 14.46 -10.31 -7.29
N ARG A 4 13.40 -10.07 -8.06
CA ARG A 4 12.83 -8.74 -8.24
C ARG A 4 12.00 -8.34 -7.04
N TYR A 5 12.27 -7.16 -6.52
CA TYR A 5 11.53 -6.58 -5.41
C TYR A 5 11.08 -5.16 -5.72
N GLY A 6 10.04 -4.70 -5.01
CA GLY A 6 9.48 -3.37 -5.18
C GLY A 6 8.44 -3.03 -4.11
N ILE A 7 8.15 -1.73 -3.99
CA ILE A 7 7.10 -1.22 -3.11
C ILE A 7 5.80 -1.08 -3.90
N VAL A 8 4.71 -1.61 -3.34
CA VAL A 8 3.37 -1.53 -3.91
C VAL A 8 2.40 -0.92 -2.90
N VAL A 9 1.48 -0.08 -3.41
CA VAL A 9 0.59 0.75 -2.58
C VAL A 9 -0.80 0.87 -3.22
N SER A 10 -1.82 1.18 -2.43
CA SER A 10 -3.13 1.55 -2.99
C SER A 10 -3.05 2.91 -3.70
N SER A 11 -3.73 3.06 -4.83
CA SER A 11 -3.91 4.36 -5.49
C SER A 11 -4.63 5.42 -4.62
N TYR A 12 -5.27 5.03 -3.52
CA TYR A 12 -5.93 5.93 -2.57
C TYR A 12 -5.07 6.27 -1.33
N ALA A 13 -3.86 5.73 -1.22
CA ALA A 13 -2.96 5.83 -0.06
C ALA A 13 -2.22 7.18 0.09
N GLU A 14 -2.94 8.30 -0.03
CA GLU A 14 -2.39 9.65 -0.07
C GLU A 14 -1.62 10.09 1.20
N ARG A 15 -1.90 9.48 2.35
CA ARG A 15 -1.28 9.86 3.63
C ARG A 15 0.00 9.10 3.93
N LEU A 16 0.50 8.34 2.96
CA LEU A 16 1.88 7.86 2.94
C LEU A 16 2.89 8.94 2.52
N LYS A 17 2.44 10.07 1.95
CA LYS A 17 3.32 11.16 1.49
C LYS A 17 4.32 11.68 2.54
N PRO A 18 3.99 11.84 3.83
CA PRO A 18 4.97 12.28 4.83
C PRO A 18 6.04 11.22 5.15
N LEU A 19 5.88 9.99 4.65
CA LEU A 19 6.89 8.92 4.70
C LEU A 19 7.71 8.85 3.41
N ALA A 20 7.69 9.92 2.60
CA ALA A 20 8.31 10.00 1.28
C ALA A 20 7.77 8.97 0.25
N ILE A 21 6.58 8.40 0.48
CA ILE A 21 5.92 7.49 -0.46
C ILE A 21 4.89 8.27 -1.26
N HIS A 22 5.21 8.54 -2.53
CA HIS A 22 4.40 9.37 -3.42
C HIS A 22 3.55 8.53 -4.37
N VAL A 23 2.33 8.18 -3.94
CA VAL A 23 1.38 7.34 -4.70
C VAL A 23 1.03 7.88 -6.09
N LYS A 24 0.93 9.20 -6.23
CA LYS A 24 0.59 9.88 -7.50
C LYS A 24 1.80 10.17 -8.40
N SER A 25 2.98 9.64 -8.07
CA SER A 25 4.12 9.69 -8.98
C SER A 25 3.77 8.90 -10.26
N THR A 26 3.98 9.50 -11.43
CA THR A 26 3.82 8.81 -12.70
C THR A 26 5.04 7.94 -12.95
N ILE A 27 4.92 6.64 -12.69
CA ILE A 27 5.96 5.67 -13.06
C ILE A 27 5.73 5.15 -14.48
N ASN A 28 6.80 4.74 -15.16
CA ASN A 28 6.70 3.93 -16.36
C ASN A 28 6.83 2.44 -15.95
N PRO A 29 5.77 1.63 -16.03
CA PRO A 29 5.83 0.22 -15.61
C PRO A 29 6.90 -0.59 -16.33
N VAL A 30 7.20 -0.28 -17.60
CA VAL A 30 8.25 -0.97 -18.37
C VAL A 30 9.61 -0.76 -17.70
N HIS A 31 9.95 0.49 -17.36
CA HIS A 31 11.20 0.78 -16.68
C HIS A 31 11.24 0.19 -15.27
N TRP A 32 10.14 0.33 -14.54
CA TRP A 32 10.03 -0.17 -13.17
C TRP A 32 10.20 -1.70 -13.09
N PHE A 33 9.60 -2.45 -14.01
CA PHE A 33 9.66 -3.92 -14.03
C PHE A 33 10.83 -4.53 -14.80
N LEU A 34 11.46 -3.84 -15.74
CA LEU A 34 12.47 -4.45 -16.62
C LEU A 34 13.88 -3.92 -16.41
N ASN A 35 14.05 -2.69 -15.89
CA ASN A 35 15.39 -2.13 -15.73
C ASN A 35 16.17 -2.88 -14.62
N ASN A 36 17.49 -2.80 -14.71
CA ASN A 36 18.41 -3.45 -13.77
C ASN A 36 18.53 -2.66 -12.44
N LYS A 37 19.45 -3.08 -11.56
CA LYS A 37 19.64 -2.49 -10.23
C LYS A 37 20.35 -1.13 -10.25
N ASP A 38 20.98 -0.76 -11.37
CA ASP A 38 21.74 0.48 -11.51
C ASP A 38 20.89 1.61 -12.09
N ASP A 39 19.60 1.36 -12.38
CA ASP A 39 18.65 2.34 -12.86
C ASP A 39 17.69 2.76 -11.73
N VAL A 40 17.71 4.05 -11.40
CA VAL A 40 16.89 4.66 -10.35
C VAL A 40 15.38 4.49 -10.56
N ARG A 41 14.95 4.29 -11.81
CA ARG A 41 13.53 4.10 -12.16
C ARG A 41 13.07 2.65 -11.96
N SER A 42 14.00 1.75 -11.64
CA SER A 42 13.72 0.34 -11.43
C SER A 42 13.08 0.09 -10.06
N SER A 43 12.23 -0.93 -9.98
CA SER A 43 11.65 -1.39 -8.70
C SER A 43 12.71 -1.69 -7.64
N TYR A 44 13.93 -2.07 -8.07
CA TYR A 44 15.06 -2.33 -7.19
C TYR A 44 15.53 -1.14 -6.36
N PHE A 45 15.32 0.08 -6.85
CA PHE A 45 15.81 1.30 -6.21
C PHE A 45 14.89 1.80 -5.10
N LEU A 46 13.63 1.35 -5.08
CA LEU A 46 12.62 1.64 -4.04
C LEU A 46 12.28 3.13 -3.87
N GLU A 47 12.61 3.98 -4.85
CA GLU A 47 12.22 5.39 -4.87
C GLU A 47 10.79 5.58 -5.39
N ASP A 48 10.41 4.78 -6.39
CA ASP A 48 9.10 4.81 -7.03
C ASP A 48 8.23 3.62 -6.58
N VAL A 49 6.95 3.90 -6.33
CA VAL A 49 5.96 2.90 -5.91
C VAL A 49 5.00 2.54 -7.04
N ALA A 50 4.63 1.26 -7.11
CA ALA A 50 3.63 0.77 -8.06
C ALA A 50 2.25 0.67 -7.40
N THR A 51 1.19 1.06 -8.11
CA THR A 51 -0.19 0.90 -7.63
C THR A 51 -0.76 -0.44 -8.08
N GLU A 52 -1.93 -0.81 -7.56
CA GLU A 52 -2.72 -1.97 -8.01
C GLU A 52 -2.90 -2.02 -9.53
N PHE A 53 -2.95 -0.86 -10.21
CA PHE A 53 -3.07 -0.77 -11.66
C PHE A 53 -1.78 -1.17 -12.38
N HIS A 54 -0.63 -0.75 -11.86
CA HIS A 54 0.67 -1.02 -12.48
C HIS A 54 1.06 -2.49 -12.38
N VAL A 55 0.63 -3.16 -11.30
CA VAL A 55 1.02 -4.54 -10.99
C VAL A 55 -0.03 -5.58 -11.39
N GLN A 56 -1.16 -5.16 -11.98
CA GLN A 56 -2.23 -6.08 -12.35
C GLN A 56 -1.74 -7.08 -13.42
N GLY A 57 -1.78 -8.37 -13.10
CA GLY A 57 -1.29 -9.42 -14.00
C GLY A 57 0.25 -9.54 -14.08
N LEU A 58 0.98 -8.74 -13.30
CA LEU A 58 2.42 -8.83 -13.14
C LEU A 58 2.74 -9.32 -11.72
N GLU A 59 3.94 -9.87 -11.53
CA GLU A 59 4.38 -10.42 -10.25
C GLU A 59 5.78 -9.93 -9.89
N LEU A 60 6.07 -9.91 -8.59
CA LEU A 60 7.38 -9.65 -8.01
C LEU A 60 7.83 -10.89 -7.26
N ASP A 61 9.13 -11.12 -7.15
CA ASP A 61 9.63 -12.18 -6.28
C ASP A 61 9.36 -11.79 -4.82
N TRP A 62 9.68 -10.53 -4.45
CA TRP A 62 9.34 -9.96 -3.14
C TRP A 62 8.53 -8.66 -3.28
N ALA A 63 7.49 -8.49 -2.47
CA ALA A 63 6.74 -7.24 -2.43
C ALA A 63 6.80 -6.57 -1.05
N CYS A 64 7.02 -5.26 -1.03
CA CYS A 64 6.76 -4.43 0.14
C CYS A 64 5.39 -3.77 -0.05
N VAL A 65 4.37 -4.23 0.67
CA VAL A 65 3.00 -3.69 0.60
C VAL A 65 2.84 -2.63 1.68
N THR A 66 2.75 -1.35 1.32
CA THR A 66 2.55 -0.28 2.31
C THR A 66 1.07 0.07 2.42
N TRP A 67 0.52 -0.17 3.60
CA TRP A 67 -0.88 0.07 3.94
C TRP A 67 -1.11 1.53 4.33
N ASP A 68 -2.23 2.14 3.91
CA ASP A 68 -2.62 3.47 4.39
C ASP A 68 -4.02 3.47 5.03
N ALA A 69 -4.35 4.58 5.68
CA ALA A 69 -5.62 4.79 6.35
C ALA A 69 -6.81 4.98 5.39
N ASP A 70 -6.64 4.72 4.08
CA ASP A 70 -7.72 4.70 3.10
C ASP A 70 -8.63 3.47 3.27
N MET A 71 -8.09 2.35 3.76
CA MET A 71 -8.85 1.16 4.14
C MET A 71 -8.56 0.77 5.58
N ARG A 72 -9.57 0.83 6.44
CA ARG A 72 -9.45 0.58 7.89
C ARG A 72 -10.33 -0.58 8.31
N ILE A 73 -10.00 -1.22 9.43
CA ILE A 73 -10.91 -2.16 10.08
C ILE A 73 -11.63 -1.48 11.25
N GLY A 74 -12.92 -1.73 11.36
CA GLY A 74 -13.72 -1.31 12.50
C GLY A 74 -14.62 -2.45 13.00
N PRO A 75 -15.47 -2.17 14.01
CA PRO A 75 -16.30 -3.20 14.66
C PRO A 75 -17.23 -3.96 13.70
N ASN A 76 -17.67 -3.30 12.63
CA ASN A 76 -18.59 -3.85 11.63
C ASN A 76 -17.87 -4.21 10.32
N GLY A 77 -16.57 -4.47 10.37
CA GLY A 77 -15.75 -4.84 9.22
C GLY A 77 -15.02 -3.66 8.58
N TRP A 78 -14.75 -3.79 7.27
CA TRP A 78 -13.96 -2.84 6.49
C TRP A 78 -14.64 -1.47 6.36
N LYS A 79 -13.87 -0.42 6.60
CA LYS A 79 -14.26 0.98 6.40
C LYS A 79 -13.42 1.57 5.27
N HIS A 80 -14.10 2.29 4.37
CA HIS A 80 -13.55 2.75 3.10
C HIS A 80 -13.48 4.28 3.07
N TYR A 81 -12.30 4.81 2.82
CA TYR A 81 -12.03 6.24 2.82
C TYR A 81 -11.25 6.68 1.59
N ASN A 82 -11.47 7.92 1.20
CA ASN A 82 -10.65 8.62 0.23
C ASN A 82 -10.20 9.95 0.87
N PHE A 83 -8.91 10.26 0.79
CA PHE A 83 -8.39 11.52 1.28
C PHE A 83 -8.59 12.62 0.23
N LYS A 84 -9.38 13.64 0.57
CA LYS A 84 -9.66 14.76 -0.34
C LYS A 84 -9.45 16.09 0.35
N GLY A 85 -8.62 16.94 -0.26
CA GLY A 85 -8.22 18.22 0.31
C GLY A 85 -7.41 17.98 1.59
N HIS A 86 -8.05 18.18 2.74
CA HIS A 86 -7.41 18.12 4.07
C HIS A 86 -8.02 17.05 5.00
N LYS A 87 -8.93 16.18 4.50
CA LYS A 87 -9.63 15.22 5.35
C LYS A 87 -10.00 13.93 4.66
N TRP A 88 -10.20 12.90 5.48
CA TRP A 88 -10.79 11.64 5.07
C TRP A 88 -12.29 11.80 4.80
N GLN A 89 -12.75 11.25 3.68
CA GLN A 89 -14.15 11.17 3.32
C GLN A 89 -14.56 9.71 3.16
N ASN A 90 -15.69 9.33 3.75
CA ASN A 90 -16.23 7.97 3.58
C ASN A 90 -16.61 7.73 2.12
N ILE A 91 -16.16 6.61 1.58
CA ILE A 91 -16.61 6.12 0.27
C ILE A 91 -17.96 5.42 0.51
N ARG A 92 -19.05 6.03 0.04
CA ARG A 92 -20.41 5.46 0.19
C ARG A 92 -20.87 4.63 -1.01
N LYS A 93 -20.29 4.87 -2.19
CA LYS A 93 -20.65 4.13 -3.41
C LYS A 93 -20.06 2.73 -3.31
N GLU A 94 -20.90 1.70 -3.28
CA GLU A 94 -20.50 0.29 -3.15
C GLU A 94 -19.47 -0.12 -4.21
N VAL A 95 -19.67 0.29 -5.47
CA VAL A 95 -18.71 0.02 -6.56
C VAL A 95 -17.29 0.52 -6.23
N LEU A 96 -17.17 1.69 -5.60
CA LEU A 96 -15.86 2.22 -5.20
C LEU A 96 -15.29 1.53 -3.97
N GLN A 97 -16.13 1.02 -3.07
CA GLN A 97 -15.68 0.19 -1.95
C GLN A 97 -15.15 -1.15 -2.46
N GLU A 98 -15.87 -1.81 -3.37
CA GLU A 98 -15.41 -3.05 -4.00
C GLU A 98 -14.13 -2.85 -4.81
N TYR A 99 -14.02 -1.73 -5.53
CA TYR A 99 -12.77 -1.32 -6.17
C TYR A 99 -11.60 -1.27 -5.17
N GLN A 100 -11.77 -0.58 -4.03
CA GLN A 100 -10.71 -0.47 -3.02
C GLN A 100 -10.37 -1.83 -2.38
N LYS A 101 -11.37 -2.68 -2.08
CA LYS A 101 -11.11 -4.06 -1.61
C LYS A 101 -10.30 -4.85 -2.64
N ASN A 102 -10.65 -4.73 -3.92
CA ASN A 102 -9.94 -5.41 -5.00
C ASN A 102 -8.52 -4.88 -5.19
N ALA A 103 -8.27 -3.58 -4.98
CA ALA A 103 -6.92 -3.03 -4.96
C ALA A 103 -6.04 -3.78 -3.94
N TYR A 104 -6.49 -3.91 -2.70
CA TYR A 104 -5.76 -4.64 -1.66
C TYR A 104 -5.62 -6.15 -1.96
N ARG A 105 -6.65 -6.79 -2.55
CA ARG A 105 -6.52 -8.19 -3.04
C ARG A 105 -5.44 -8.34 -4.10
N VAL A 106 -5.34 -7.40 -5.04
CA VAL A 106 -4.27 -7.39 -6.05
C VAL A 106 -2.93 -7.27 -5.34
N LEU A 107 -2.72 -6.23 -4.53
CA LEU A 107 -1.45 -5.93 -3.85
C LEU A 107 -0.95 -7.13 -3.00
N LEU A 108 -1.84 -7.72 -2.20
CA LEU A 108 -1.53 -8.85 -1.31
C LEU A 108 -1.31 -10.18 -2.04
N THR A 109 -1.45 -10.23 -3.36
CA THR A 109 -1.26 -11.47 -4.16
C THR A 109 -0.18 -11.33 -5.24
N ARG A 110 0.61 -10.25 -5.26
CA ARG A 110 1.64 -10.03 -6.30
C ARG A 110 3.01 -10.65 -5.99
N ALA A 111 3.24 -11.10 -4.76
CA ALA A 111 4.52 -11.66 -4.35
C ALA A 111 4.60 -13.17 -4.59
N ARG A 112 5.67 -13.63 -5.26
CA ARG A 112 5.92 -15.05 -5.56
C ARG A 112 6.62 -15.79 -4.43
N GLN A 113 7.58 -15.13 -3.77
CA GLN A 113 8.40 -15.74 -2.71
C GLN A 113 7.96 -15.27 -1.33
N GLY A 114 7.67 -13.98 -1.17
CA GLY A 114 7.20 -13.44 0.10
C GLY A 114 6.90 -11.95 0.05
N MET A 115 6.24 -11.46 1.09
CA MET A 115 5.95 -10.03 1.21
C MET A 115 6.25 -9.51 2.61
N VAL A 116 6.58 -8.22 2.67
CA VAL A 116 6.58 -7.43 3.89
C VAL A 116 5.37 -6.50 3.83
N ILE A 117 4.54 -6.51 4.87
CA ILE A 117 3.41 -5.58 4.99
C ILE A 117 3.81 -4.48 5.95
N VAL A 118 3.86 -3.25 5.46
CA VAL A 118 4.20 -2.07 6.26
C VAL A 118 2.91 -1.37 6.67
N VAL A 119 2.66 -1.33 7.98
CA VAL A 119 1.61 -0.50 8.58
C VAL A 119 2.28 0.67 9.28
N PRO A 120 2.11 1.92 8.79
CA PRO A 120 2.71 3.08 9.41
C PRO A 120 2.29 3.26 10.87
N LYS A 121 3.22 3.74 11.70
CA LYS A 121 2.84 4.33 12.99
C LYS A 121 2.05 5.61 12.73
N GLY A 122 0.89 5.73 13.37
CA GLY A 122 0.15 6.97 13.38
C GLY A 122 0.87 8.06 14.17
N ASP A 123 0.44 9.30 13.97
CA ASP A 123 0.94 10.49 14.65
C ASP A 123 -0.23 11.22 15.33
N SER A 124 -0.19 11.34 16.66
CA SER A 124 -1.23 12.03 17.43
C SER A 124 -1.30 13.53 17.15
N ASN A 125 -0.25 14.12 16.59
CA ASN A 125 -0.20 15.53 16.19
C ASN A 125 -0.74 15.75 14.77
N ASP A 126 -0.91 14.69 13.97
CA ASP A 126 -1.51 14.74 12.64
C ASP A 126 -2.91 14.10 12.66
N GLN A 127 -3.95 14.94 12.69
CA GLN A 127 -5.35 14.52 12.69
C GLN A 127 -5.75 13.68 11.46
N THR A 128 -4.93 13.67 10.41
CA THR A 128 -5.14 12.85 9.21
C THR A 128 -4.41 11.51 9.27
N ARG A 129 -3.61 11.26 10.31
CA ARG A 129 -2.79 10.06 10.48
C ARG A 129 -2.82 9.52 11.92
N LEU A 130 -3.93 9.68 12.63
CA LEU A 130 -4.03 9.25 14.03
C LEU A 130 -3.70 7.75 14.19
N PRO A 131 -3.10 7.32 15.31
CA PRO A 131 -2.80 5.91 15.58
C PRO A 131 -4.00 4.97 15.43
N GLU A 132 -5.19 5.43 15.83
CA GLU A 132 -6.46 4.71 15.65
C GLU A 132 -6.81 4.35 14.19
N PHE A 133 -6.16 4.97 13.20
CA PHE A 133 -6.35 4.64 11.79
C PHE A 133 -5.52 3.44 11.35
N TYR A 134 -4.41 3.14 12.04
CA TYR A 134 -3.41 2.15 11.63
C TYR A 134 -3.33 0.97 12.61
N ASP A 135 -3.36 1.23 13.91
CA ASP A 135 -3.21 0.21 14.96
C ASP A 135 -4.18 -0.97 14.82
N PRO A 136 -5.48 -0.77 14.48
CA PRO A 136 -6.39 -1.90 14.31
C PRO A 136 -5.98 -2.84 13.17
N ILE A 137 -5.45 -2.32 12.07
CA ILE A 137 -4.96 -3.14 10.95
C ILE A 137 -3.71 -3.91 11.35
N TYR A 138 -2.76 -3.25 12.01
CA TYR A 138 -1.56 -3.91 12.52
C TYR A 138 -1.93 -5.07 13.45
N LYS A 139 -2.81 -4.84 14.43
CA LYS A 139 -3.28 -5.88 15.37
C LYS A 139 -3.95 -7.04 14.63
N MET A 140 -4.85 -6.74 13.70
CA MET A 140 -5.52 -7.77 12.88
C MET A 140 -4.52 -8.64 12.10
N LEU A 141 -3.45 -8.05 11.54
CA LEU A 141 -2.42 -8.80 10.82
C LEU A 141 -1.66 -9.75 11.75
N ILE A 142 -1.24 -9.27 12.92
CA ILE A 142 -0.57 -10.11 13.92
C ILE A 142 -1.48 -11.25 14.40
N GLU A 143 -2.75 -10.94 14.72
CA GLU A 143 -3.75 -11.94 15.12
C GLU A 143 -4.01 -12.98 14.02
N SER A 144 -3.84 -12.59 12.74
CA SER A 144 -3.94 -13.49 11.59
C SER A 144 -2.69 -14.35 11.36
N GLY A 145 -1.68 -14.25 12.24
CA GLY A 145 -0.45 -15.04 12.17
C GLY A 145 0.69 -14.39 11.36
N VAL A 146 0.55 -13.13 10.94
CA VAL A 146 1.66 -12.38 10.35
C VAL A 146 2.71 -12.14 11.43
N LYS A 147 3.97 -12.52 11.15
CA LYS A 147 5.07 -12.32 12.08
C LYS A 147 5.55 -10.87 11.99
N SER A 148 5.67 -10.23 13.15
CA SER A 148 6.27 -8.91 13.23
C SER A 148 7.78 -8.95 13.07
N ILE A 149 8.36 -7.86 12.54
CA ILE A 149 9.80 -7.71 12.23
C ILE A 149 10.42 -6.56 13.07
N ASP A 150 9.67 -6.01 14.03
CA ASP A 150 10.08 -4.94 14.94
C ASP A 150 10.78 -5.44 16.22
#